data_AF-A0AAD7MUH2-F1
#
_entry.id   AF-A0AAD7MUH2-F1
#
_cell.length_a   1.000
_cell.length_b   1.000
_cell.length_c   1.000
_cell.angle_alpha   90.00
_cell.angle_beta   90.00
_cell.angle_gamma   90.00
#
_symmetry.space_group_name_H-M   'P 1'
#
loop_
_entity.id
_entity.type
_entity.pdbx_description
1 polymer ?
#
loop_
_entity_poly.entity_id
_entity_poly.type
_entity_poly.pdbx_seq_one_letter_code
_entity_poly.pdbx_strand_id
1 'polypeptide(L)'
;MEMDFEVMLCDFSNGVELLSADYLAAWMAGPAREPLILGTIVSASWNTRHPGETRVHLDLTKLISFYDTSLAPSLIPEREGKERWDHRVLGISAPDLAVVKTRLQDVLASGTNMGSGVDWKTLFRVVVDRYADRLETLDHLLTTTTTDNLPERPPIIQTELRLMLTPYILSTARPHWLSSTPNSASYVYGGNEAWALLVWRACATRHTAHIHRDSGVQSRLTSSERLLLGALDGTNREICRVLVRMWVAGVHAGVDTLLPREADPSASTPVLLPTLDQWRTHAHSLISWLDWSAWVKCRPMCPAEEMCYLPTWPYFGVNEWDRKDERWKRPQPRCIRKFRPYSVL
;
A
#
# COMPACT_ATOMS: atom_id res chain seq x y z
N MET A 1 -12.68 -24.68 -8.42
CA MET A 1 -12.00 -23.37 -8.39
C MET A 1 -13.06 -22.31 -8.26
N GLU A 2 -12.87 -21.39 -7.33
CA GLU A 2 -13.80 -20.29 -7.09
C GLU A 2 -13.52 -19.14 -8.07
N MET A 3 -14.49 -18.27 -8.31
CA MET A 3 -14.25 -17.08 -9.13
C MET A 3 -13.21 -16.17 -8.45
N ASP A 4 -12.43 -15.48 -9.28
CA ASP A 4 -11.25 -14.68 -8.94
C ASP A 4 -10.06 -15.46 -8.35
N PHE A 5 -10.10 -16.80 -8.42
CA PHE A 5 -9.00 -17.67 -8.04
C PHE A 5 -8.63 -18.64 -9.17
N GLU A 6 -7.43 -18.47 -9.74
CA GLU A 6 -6.89 -19.33 -10.79
C GLU A 6 -5.62 -20.04 -10.29
N VAL A 7 -5.59 -21.36 -10.42
CA VAL A 7 -4.41 -22.18 -10.18
C VAL A 7 -3.98 -22.81 -11.49
N MET A 8 -2.78 -22.44 -11.93
CA MET A 8 -2.12 -23.09 -13.06
C MET A 8 -1.15 -24.14 -12.53
N LEU A 9 -1.51 -25.41 -12.69
CA LEU A 9 -0.63 -26.54 -12.41
C LEU A 9 -0.18 -27.15 -13.73
N CYS A 10 1.12 -27.39 -13.87
CA CYS A 10 1.67 -28.02 -15.07
C CYS A 10 1.33 -29.51 -15.16
N ASP A 11 1.17 -30.17 -14.00
CA ASP A 11 0.86 -31.59 -13.90
C ASP A 11 -0.06 -31.84 -12.71
N PHE A 12 -1.32 -32.18 -12.97
CA PHE A 12 -2.30 -32.51 -11.93
C PHE A 12 -2.15 -33.95 -11.39
N SER A 13 -1.27 -34.77 -11.96
CA SER A 13 -0.94 -36.10 -11.42
C SER A 13 0.12 -36.05 -10.33
N ASN A 14 0.80 -34.90 -10.19
CA ASN A 14 1.90 -34.71 -9.27
C ASN A 14 1.65 -33.49 -8.37
N GLY A 15 1.56 -33.70 -7.06
CA GLY A 15 1.40 -32.61 -6.07
C GLY A 15 -0.03 -32.21 -5.74
N VAL A 16 -1.04 -32.85 -6.34
CA VAL A 16 -2.45 -32.72 -5.93
C VAL A 16 -3.11 -34.09 -5.82
N GLU A 17 -3.98 -34.25 -4.83
CA GLU A 17 -4.84 -35.43 -4.67
C GLU A 17 -6.28 -35.00 -4.96
N LEU A 18 -6.94 -35.70 -5.89
CA LEU A 18 -8.36 -35.45 -6.15
C LEU A 18 -9.20 -36.00 -4.99
N LEU A 19 -9.63 -35.13 -4.09
CA LEU A 19 -10.49 -35.50 -2.98
C LEU A 19 -11.97 -35.63 -3.40
N SER A 20 -12.45 -34.71 -4.24
CA SER A 20 -13.82 -34.73 -4.76
C SER A 20 -13.93 -33.97 -6.08
N ALA A 21 -14.93 -34.33 -6.88
CA ALA A 21 -15.32 -33.62 -8.08
C ALA A 21 -16.85 -33.48 -8.10
N ASP A 22 -17.33 -32.25 -8.16
CA ASP A 22 -18.76 -31.94 -8.20
C ASP A 22 -19.18 -31.54 -9.61
N TYR A 23 -20.25 -32.15 -10.12
CA TYR A 23 -20.89 -31.76 -11.36
C TYR A 23 -21.83 -30.58 -11.09
N LEU A 24 -21.25 -29.38 -11.02
CA LEU A 24 -22.03 -28.16 -10.87
C LEU A 24 -22.91 -27.97 -12.12
N ALA A 25 -24.17 -27.61 -11.90
CA ALA A 25 -25.10 -27.39 -12.98
C ALA A 25 -24.57 -26.28 -13.91
N ALA A 26 -24.41 -26.59 -15.19
CA ALA A 26 -23.87 -25.69 -16.20
C ALA A 26 -25.01 -24.90 -16.86
N TRP A 27 -25.51 -23.87 -16.18
CA TRP A 27 -26.63 -23.05 -16.69
C TRP A 27 -26.22 -22.06 -17.80
N MET A 28 -24.97 -22.10 -18.28
CA MET A 28 -24.41 -21.11 -19.23
C MET A 28 -24.98 -21.19 -20.67
N ALA A 29 -25.84 -22.17 -20.97
CA ALA A 29 -26.52 -22.32 -22.26
C ALA A 29 -28.00 -21.86 -22.15
N GLY A 30 -28.28 -20.60 -22.50
CA GLY A 30 -29.64 -20.06 -22.61
C GLY A 30 -29.73 -18.54 -22.43
N PRO A 31 -30.92 -17.94 -22.63
CA PRO A 31 -31.14 -16.48 -22.49
C PRO A 31 -30.99 -15.93 -21.06
N ALA A 32 -30.66 -16.78 -20.08
CA ALA A 32 -30.46 -16.43 -18.67
C ALA A 32 -28.98 -16.06 -18.31
N ARG A 33 -28.15 -15.69 -19.30
CA ARG A 33 -26.70 -15.46 -19.13
C ARG A 33 -26.32 -14.34 -18.15
N GLU A 34 -26.96 -13.18 -18.21
CA GLU A 34 -26.65 -12.05 -17.32
C GLU A 34 -26.95 -12.34 -15.83
N PRO A 35 -28.13 -12.89 -15.47
CA PRO A 35 -28.43 -13.30 -14.10
C PRO A 35 -27.41 -14.27 -13.47
N LEU A 36 -26.82 -15.14 -14.30
CA LEU A 36 -25.88 -16.16 -13.87
C LEU A 36 -24.48 -15.57 -13.62
N ILE A 37 -23.98 -14.71 -14.52
CA ILE A 37 -22.68 -14.05 -14.35
C ILE A 37 -22.66 -13.22 -13.07
N LEU A 38 -23.72 -12.44 -12.83
CA LEU A 38 -23.79 -11.62 -11.63
C LEU A 38 -23.98 -12.47 -10.36
N GLY A 39 -24.74 -13.57 -10.45
CA GLY A 39 -24.84 -14.55 -9.37
C GLY A 39 -23.47 -15.12 -8.99
N THR A 40 -22.62 -15.43 -9.98
CA THR A 40 -21.23 -15.88 -9.74
C THR A 40 -20.38 -14.78 -9.10
N ILE A 41 -20.43 -13.54 -9.60
CA ILE A 41 -19.72 -12.39 -9.02
C ILE A 41 -20.10 -12.22 -7.55
N VAL A 42 -21.41 -12.18 -7.24
CA VAL A 42 -21.90 -12.00 -5.87
C VAL A 42 -21.45 -13.17 -4.99
N SER A 43 -21.58 -14.41 -5.48
CA SER A 43 -21.22 -15.62 -4.74
C SER A 43 -19.73 -15.77 -4.48
N ALA A 44 -18.87 -15.17 -5.31
CA ALA A 44 -17.43 -15.20 -5.14
C ALA A 44 -16.89 -13.98 -4.39
N SER A 45 -17.63 -12.86 -4.39
CA SER A 45 -17.19 -11.58 -3.84
C SER A 45 -16.69 -11.61 -2.39
N TRP A 46 -17.08 -12.61 -1.60
CA TRP A 46 -16.63 -12.77 -0.22
C TRP A 46 -15.10 -12.91 -0.12
N ASN A 47 -14.42 -13.45 -1.14
CA ASN A 47 -12.97 -13.65 -1.15
C ASN A 47 -12.17 -12.44 -1.70
N THR A 48 -12.85 -11.39 -2.18
CA THR A 48 -12.21 -10.22 -2.82
C THR A 48 -11.57 -9.23 -1.85
N ARG A 49 -11.82 -9.37 -0.55
CA ARG A 49 -11.28 -8.52 0.51
C ARG A 49 -10.46 -9.34 1.48
N HIS A 50 -9.48 -8.71 2.11
CA HIS A 50 -8.68 -9.33 3.17
C HIS A 50 -9.58 -9.98 4.24
N PRO A 51 -9.29 -11.21 4.71
CA PRO A 51 -8.08 -12.01 4.44
C PRO A 51 -8.08 -12.78 3.10
N GLY A 52 -9.17 -12.72 2.33
CA GLY A 52 -9.34 -13.40 1.06
C GLY A 52 -9.36 -14.93 1.22
N GLU A 53 -8.80 -15.63 0.23
CA GLU A 53 -8.56 -17.07 0.31
C GLU A 53 -7.47 -17.38 1.35
N THR A 54 -7.83 -18.07 2.43
CA THR A 54 -6.91 -18.39 3.54
C THR A 54 -6.44 -19.84 3.54
N ARG A 55 -7.03 -20.72 2.73
CA ARG A 55 -6.58 -22.12 2.60
C ARG A 55 -5.25 -22.21 1.85
N VAL A 56 -4.99 -21.25 0.98
CA VAL A 56 -3.76 -21.15 0.19
C VAL A 56 -2.73 -20.30 0.92
N HIS A 57 -1.60 -20.94 1.27
CA HIS A 57 -0.50 -20.29 1.96
C HIS A 57 0.65 -20.06 0.98
N LEU A 58 0.98 -18.80 0.72
CA LEU A 58 2.11 -18.45 -0.13
C LEU A 58 3.43 -18.68 0.62
N ASP A 59 4.33 -19.47 0.03
CA ASP A 59 5.70 -19.58 0.51
C ASP A 59 6.52 -18.36 0.06
N LEU A 60 6.47 -17.30 0.89
CA LEU A 60 7.17 -16.05 0.62
C LEU A 60 8.70 -16.16 0.70
N THR A 61 9.22 -17.25 1.29
CA THR A 61 10.67 -17.53 1.34
C THR A 61 11.24 -17.88 -0.03
N LYS A 62 10.34 -18.23 -0.96
CA LYS A 62 10.60 -18.65 -2.33
C LYS A 62 10.08 -17.67 -3.39
N LEU A 63 9.60 -16.49 -2.97
CA LEU A 63 9.06 -15.49 -3.89
C LEU A 63 10.11 -15.07 -4.93
N ILE A 64 9.72 -15.04 -6.20
CA ILE A 64 10.49 -14.44 -7.28
C ILE A 64 9.69 -13.25 -7.81
N SER A 65 10.31 -12.08 -7.84
CA SER A 65 9.66 -10.86 -8.28
C SER A 65 10.47 -10.21 -9.40
N PHE A 66 9.80 -9.86 -10.49
CA PHE A 66 10.40 -9.02 -11.53
C PHE A 66 10.59 -7.57 -11.09
N TYR A 67 10.07 -7.17 -9.93
CA TYR A 67 10.39 -5.89 -9.29
C TYR A 67 11.73 -5.90 -8.54
N ASP A 68 12.37 -7.07 -8.40
CA ASP A 68 13.74 -7.14 -7.90
C ASP A 68 14.70 -6.55 -8.94
N THR A 69 15.17 -5.33 -8.68
CA THR A 69 16.08 -4.60 -9.57
C THR A 69 17.46 -5.24 -9.64
N SER A 70 17.82 -6.12 -8.71
CA SER A 70 19.06 -6.91 -8.80
C SER A 70 18.91 -8.13 -9.70
N LEU A 71 17.68 -8.64 -9.87
CA LEU A 71 17.38 -9.82 -10.67
C LEU A 71 17.00 -9.47 -12.13
N ALA A 72 16.24 -8.39 -12.33
CA ALA A 72 15.80 -7.95 -13.65
C ALA A 72 16.01 -6.43 -13.86
N PRO A 73 17.27 -5.93 -13.79
CA PRO A 73 17.58 -4.51 -13.97
C PRO A 73 17.12 -3.96 -15.33
N SER A 74 17.06 -4.77 -16.39
CA SER A 74 16.63 -4.30 -17.71
C SER A 74 15.16 -3.84 -17.74
N LEU A 75 14.35 -4.24 -16.75
CA LEU A 75 12.95 -3.82 -16.65
C LEU A 75 12.78 -2.45 -15.97
N ILE A 76 13.85 -1.85 -15.44
CA ILE A 76 13.79 -0.50 -14.84
C ILE A 76 13.41 0.56 -15.88
N PRO A 77 14.17 0.74 -16.99
CA PRO A 77 13.80 1.73 -18.01
C PRO A 77 12.46 1.42 -18.67
N GLU A 78 12.09 0.14 -18.79
CA GLU A 78 10.79 -0.27 -19.34
C GLU A 78 9.59 0.16 -18.49
N ARG A 79 9.81 0.49 -17.21
CA ARG A 79 8.77 0.96 -16.28
C ARG A 79 8.79 2.46 -16.07
N GLU A 80 9.87 3.13 -16.48
CA GLU A 80 10.04 4.55 -16.24
C GLU A 80 8.92 5.36 -16.93
N GLY A 81 8.31 6.28 -16.18
CA GLY A 81 7.18 7.09 -16.65
C GLY A 81 5.86 6.34 -16.87
N LYS A 82 5.80 5.03 -16.57
CA LYS A 82 4.58 4.22 -16.67
C LYS A 82 3.95 4.00 -15.30
N GLU A 83 2.63 3.82 -15.29
CA GLU A 83 1.93 3.36 -14.09
C GLU A 83 2.04 1.85 -13.93
N ARG A 84 1.77 1.35 -12.72
CA ARG A 84 1.82 -0.09 -12.41
C ARG A 84 0.89 -0.92 -13.30
N TRP A 85 -0.22 -0.34 -13.75
CA TRP A 85 -1.16 -0.95 -14.71
C TRP A 85 -0.53 -1.28 -16.08
N ASP A 86 0.52 -0.56 -16.45
CA ASP A 86 1.22 -0.70 -17.73
C ASP A 86 2.58 -1.42 -17.59
N HIS A 87 2.96 -1.79 -16.36
CA HIS A 87 4.16 -2.60 -16.15
C HIS A 87 3.95 -3.99 -16.76
N ARG A 88 4.88 -4.39 -17.64
CA ARG A 88 4.91 -5.72 -18.27
C ARG A 88 6.29 -6.33 -18.07
N VAL A 89 6.37 -7.65 -18.24
CA VAL A 89 7.65 -8.39 -18.30
C VAL A 89 8.23 -8.34 -19.73
N LEU A 90 7.43 -7.96 -20.72
CA LEU A 90 7.89 -7.63 -22.07
C LEU A 90 9.00 -6.56 -21.98
N GLY A 91 10.11 -6.79 -22.69
CA GLY A 91 11.31 -5.94 -22.61
C GLY A 91 12.40 -6.47 -21.68
N ILE A 92 12.19 -7.60 -20.98
CA ILE A 92 13.26 -8.24 -20.22
C ILE A 92 14.41 -8.70 -21.16
N SER A 93 15.65 -8.42 -20.76
CA SER A 93 16.83 -8.84 -21.51
C SER A 93 17.03 -10.35 -21.44
N ALA A 94 17.65 -10.95 -22.46
CA ALA A 94 17.97 -12.38 -22.44
C ALA A 94 18.90 -12.79 -21.26
N PRO A 95 19.92 -11.99 -20.87
CA PRO A 95 20.70 -12.24 -19.67
C PRO A 95 19.85 -12.26 -18.39
N ASP A 96 19.03 -11.23 -18.14
CA ASP A 96 18.20 -11.16 -16.94
C ASP A 96 17.19 -12.32 -16.90
N LEU A 97 16.60 -12.67 -18.03
CA LEU A 97 15.71 -13.82 -18.14
C LEU A 97 16.43 -15.13 -17.78
N ALA A 98 17.69 -15.31 -18.17
CA ALA A 98 18.48 -16.47 -17.81
C ALA A 98 18.76 -16.51 -16.29
N VAL A 99 19.05 -15.37 -15.67
CA VAL A 99 19.24 -15.27 -14.21
C VAL A 99 17.94 -15.59 -13.47
N VAL A 100 16.80 -15.03 -13.90
CA VAL A 100 15.47 -15.33 -13.33
C VAL A 100 15.17 -16.83 -13.42
N LYS A 101 15.41 -17.46 -14.57
CA LYS A 101 15.19 -18.90 -14.75
C LYS A 101 16.09 -19.75 -13.85
N THR A 102 17.36 -19.36 -13.72
CA THR A 102 18.30 -20.03 -12.80
C THR A 102 17.80 -19.91 -11.36
N ARG A 103 17.40 -18.70 -10.94
CA ARG A 103 16.82 -18.47 -9.62
C ARG A 103 15.56 -19.31 -9.36
N LEU A 104 14.71 -19.46 -10.38
CA LEU A 104 13.53 -20.32 -10.30
C LEU A 104 13.91 -21.80 -10.10
N GLN A 105 14.89 -22.29 -10.87
CA GLN A 105 15.38 -23.67 -10.72
C GLN A 105 15.95 -23.91 -9.32
N ASP A 106 16.75 -22.98 -8.79
CA ASP A 106 17.32 -23.08 -7.44
C ASP A 106 16.23 -23.13 -6.36
N VAL A 107 15.20 -22.30 -6.50
CA VAL A 107 14.07 -22.23 -5.56
C VAL A 107 13.22 -23.50 -5.61
N LEU A 108 13.02 -24.08 -6.80
CA LEU A 108 12.30 -25.34 -6.97
C LEU A 108 13.10 -26.55 -6.46
N ALA A 109 14.42 -26.55 -6.62
CA ALA A 109 15.31 -27.59 -6.08
C ALA A 109 15.49 -27.48 -4.56
N SER A 110 15.27 -26.30 -3.99
CA SER A 110 15.38 -26.03 -2.56
C SER A 110 14.26 -26.72 -1.76
N GLY A 111 14.60 -27.38 -0.65
CA GLY A 111 13.65 -27.98 0.30
C GLY A 111 12.69 -26.96 0.95
N THR A 112 11.72 -27.44 1.73
CA THR A 112 10.61 -26.64 2.28
C THR A 112 10.96 -25.74 3.48
N ASN A 113 12.13 -25.89 4.12
CA ASN A 113 12.42 -25.29 5.43
C ASN A 113 13.70 -24.43 5.48
N MET A 114 13.92 -23.51 4.53
CA MET A 114 15.13 -22.67 4.50
C MET A 114 14.91 -21.17 4.78
N GLY A 115 13.74 -20.78 5.26
CA GLY A 115 13.43 -19.38 5.57
C GLY A 115 13.82 -18.94 6.98
N SER A 116 13.76 -17.63 7.20
CA SER A 116 14.02 -17.00 8.50
C SER A 116 12.95 -17.26 9.56
N GLY A 117 11.76 -17.71 9.16
CA GLY A 117 10.58 -17.89 10.03
C GLY A 117 9.79 -16.60 10.29
N VAL A 118 10.14 -15.50 9.63
CA VAL A 118 9.43 -14.23 9.72
C VAL A 118 8.07 -14.33 9.02
N ASP A 119 7.00 -13.91 9.69
CA ASP A 119 5.67 -13.78 9.10
C ASP A 119 5.57 -12.49 8.26
N TRP A 120 6.08 -12.58 7.03
CA TRP A 120 6.08 -11.47 6.08
C TRP A 120 4.68 -10.97 5.73
N LYS A 121 3.69 -11.88 5.61
CA LYS A 121 2.30 -11.52 5.28
C LYS A 121 1.75 -10.58 6.36
N THR A 122 1.93 -10.94 7.62
CA THR A 122 1.48 -10.11 8.75
C THR A 122 2.26 -8.79 8.81
N LEU A 123 3.57 -8.79 8.59
CA LEU A 123 4.37 -7.55 8.61
C LEU A 123 3.92 -6.53 7.56
N PHE A 124 3.69 -6.95 6.30
CA PHE A 124 3.15 -6.05 5.27
C PHE A 124 1.76 -5.54 5.65
N ARG A 125 0.91 -6.44 6.19
CA ARG A 125 -0.45 -6.07 6.55
C ARG A 125 -0.48 -5.01 7.64
N VAL A 126 0.38 -5.13 8.66
CA VAL A 126 0.49 -4.14 9.74
C VAL A 126 0.79 -2.74 9.22
N VAL A 127 1.64 -2.60 8.19
CA VAL A 127 1.93 -1.29 7.59
C VAL A 127 0.72 -0.74 6.84
N VAL A 128 0.05 -1.57 6.04
CA VAL A 128 -1.17 -1.16 5.34
C VAL A 128 -2.28 -0.75 6.33
N ASP A 129 -2.55 -1.58 7.33
CA ASP A 129 -3.59 -1.32 8.34
C ASP A 129 -3.30 -0.07 9.17
N ARG A 130 -2.03 0.23 9.43
CA ARG A 130 -1.64 1.42 10.20
C ARG A 130 -1.85 2.71 9.42
N TYR A 131 -1.57 2.72 8.11
CA TYR A 131 -1.47 3.97 7.36
C TYR A 131 -2.57 4.18 6.32
N ALA A 132 -3.20 3.14 5.76
CA ALA A 132 -4.05 3.28 4.57
C ALA A 132 -5.24 4.22 4.81
N ASP A 133 -6.06 3.94 5.83
CA ASP A 133 -7.23 4.76 6.14
C ASP A 133 -6.85 6.16 6.66
N ARG A 134 -5.74 6.28 7.40
CA ARG A 134 -5.27 7.55 7.94
C ARG A 134 -4.70 8.49 6.87
N LEU A 135 -3.96 7.94 5.91
CA LEU A 135 -3.49 8.71 4.76
C LEU A 135 -4.66 9.16 3.88
N GLU A 136 -5.65 8.29 3.68
CA GLU A 136 -6.86 8.67 2.94
C GLU A 136 -7.66 9.77 3.66
N THR A 137 -7.80 9.67 4.99
CA THR A 137 -8.44 10.72 5.81
C THR A 137 -7.66 12.02 5.72
N LEU A 138 -6.33 11.96 5.81
CA LEU A 138 -5.44 13.12 5.66
C LEU A 138 -5.64 13.79 4.29
N ASP A 139 -5.66 13.02 3.21
CA ASP A 139 -5.89 13.54 1.86
C ASP A 139 -7.27 14.17 1.70
N HIS A 140 -8.32 13.56 2.24
CA HIS A 140 -9.65 14.15 2.31
C HIS A 140 -9.63 15.50 3.05
N LEU A 141 -8.99 15.53 4.22
CA LEU A 141 -8.83 16.76 5.01
C LEU A 141 -7.98 17.82 4.33
N LEU A 142 -7.14 17.48 3.36
CA LEU A 142 -6.30 18.43 2.58
C LEU A 142 -6.98 18.91 1.28
N THR A 143 -7.94 18.13 0.77
CA THR A 143 -8.63 18.40 -0.50
C THR A 143 -9.97 19.10 -0.34
N THR A 144 -10.70 18.88 0.76
CA THR A 144 -12.01 19.52 0.98
C THR A 144 -11.91 21.06 1.03
N THR A 145 -12.54 21.79 0.12
CA THR A 145 -12.35 23.24 -0.04
C THR A 145 -13.35 24.09 0.74
N THR A 146 -13.94 23.59 1.84
CA THR A 146 -14.90 24.37 2.62
C THR A 146 -14.23 25.62 3.20
N THR A 147 -14.46 26.76 2.55
CA THR A 147 -13.83 28.06 2.82
C THR A 147 -14.14 28.60 4.21
N ASP A 148 -15.22 28.11 4.81
CA ASP A 148 -15.76 28.64 6.06
C ASP A 148 -14.95 28.24 7.31
N ASN A 149 -14.09 27.21 7.21
CA ASN A 149 -13.36 26.62 8.36
C ASN A 149 -11.83 26.71 8.24
N LEU A 150 -11.29 27.62 7.40
CA LEU A 150 -9.84 27.72 7.17
C LEU A 150 -8.99 27.90 8.45
N PRO A 151 -9.40 28.68 9.49
CA PRO A 151 -8.61 28.83 10.71
C PRO A 151 -8.50 27.55 11.54
N GLU A 152 -9.53 26.71 11.55
CA GLU A 152 -9.61 25.49 12.37
C GLU A 152 -8.95 24.28 11.70
N ARG A 153 -8.76 24.33 10.39
CA ARG A 153 -8.31 23.19 9.59
C ARG A 153 -6.84 22.80 9.82
N PRO A 154 -5.86 23.73 9.84
CA PRO A 154 -4.46 23.35 10.08
C PRO A 154 -4.24 22.63 11.42
N PRO A 155 -4.83 23.07 12.56
CA PRO A 155 -4.76 22.32 13.82
C PRO A 155 -5.31 20.90 13.72
N ILE A 156 -6.41 20.69 12.99
CA ILE A 156 -7.00 19.36 12.77
C ILE A 156 -6.03 18.46 11.99
N ILE A 157 -5.49 18.96 10.87
CA ILE A 157 -4.53 18.19 10.06
C ILE A 157 -3.25 17.89 10.85
N GLN A 158 -2.74 18.88 11.60
CA GLN A 158 -1.57 18.71 12.47
C GLN A 158 -1.82 17.64 13.54
N THR A 159 -3.04 17.58 14.08
CA THR A 159 -3.46 16.55 15.02
C THR A 159 -3.48 15.16 14.36
N GLU A 160 -4.03 15.01 13.16
CA GLU A 160 -4.01 13.74 12.43
C GLU A 160 -2.58 13.27 12.11
N LEU A 161 -1.70 14.18 11.69
CA LEU A 161 -0.28 13.89 11.49
C LEU A 161 0.39 13.40 12.78
N ARG A 162 0.11 14.09 13.89
CA ARG A 162 0.60 13.70 15.23
C ARG A 162 0.06 12.34 15.64
N LEU A 163 -1.21 12.03 15.41
CA LEU A 163 -1.81 10.73 15.76
C LEU A 163 -1.09 9.58 15.06
N MET A 164 -0.78 9.71 13.76
CA MET A 164 0.00 8.72 13.02
C MET A 164 1.44 8.55 13.55
N LEU A 165 2.01 9.60 14.13
CA LEU A 165 3.39 9.62 14.63
C LEU A 165 3.53 9.35 16.13
N THR A 166 2.44 9.43 16.89
CA THR A 166 2.44 9.39 18.37
C THR A 166 3.28 8.23 18.96
N PRO A 167 3.21 6.98 18.44
CA PRO A 167 4.02 5.88 18.96
C PRO A 167 5.54 6.06 18.79
N TYR A 168 5.97 7.05 18.00
CA TYR A 168 7.35 7.28 17.60
C TYR A 168 7.90 8.63 18.08
N ILE A 169 7.05 9.48 18.65
CA ILE A 169 7.48 10.77 19.24
C ILE A 169 8.15 10.46 20.58
N LEU A 170 9.48 10.50 20.59
CA LEU A 170 10.27 10.29 21.81
C LEU A 170 10.12 11.50 22.74
N SER A 171 10.16 11.27 24.05
CA SER A 171 10.14 12.35 25.06
C SER A 171 11.29 13.35 24.88
N THR A 172 12.41 12.88 24.33
CA THR A 172 13.62 13.66 24.01
C THR A 172 13.54 14.38 22.67
N ALA A 173 12.57 14.04 21.80
CA ALA A 173 12.40 14.67 20.49
C ALA A 173 11.65 16.00 20.62
N ARG A 174 12.34 17.03 21.12
CA ARG A 174 11.79 18.37 21.31
C ARG A 174 12.56 19.42 20.51
N PRO A 175 11.87 20.41 19.92
CA PRO A 175 12.51 21.59 19.35
C PRO A 175 13.41 22.34 20.33
N HIS A 176 14.43 23.02 19.81
CA HIS A 176 15.42 23.72 20.62
C HIS A 176 14.81 24.84 21.49
N TRP A 177 13.79 25.54 21.01
CA TRP A 177 13.09 26.60 21.76
C TRP A 177 12.28 26.07 22.96
N LEU A 178 12.05 24.76 23.04
CA LEU A 178 11.41 24.10 24.19
C LEU A 178 12.43 23.40 25.10
N SER A 179 13.73 23.48 24.79
CA SER A 179 14.80 22.88 25.59
C SER A 179 15.47 23.94 26.46
N SER A 180 15.32 23.84 27.78
CA SER A 180 15.95 24.74 28.75
C SER A 180 17.47 24.54 28.88
N THR A 181 18.02 23.51 28.22
CA THR A 181 19.45 23.24 28.12
C THR A 181 19.90 23.42 26.65
N PRO A 182 21.02 24.13 26.38
CA PRO A 182 21.63 24.13 25.06
C PRO A 182 22.16 22.72 24.78
N ASN A 183 21.35 21.88 24.13
CA ASN A 183 21.67 20.47 23.99
C ASN A 183 22.81 20.23 23.00
N SER A 184 23.82 19.50 23.47
CA SER A 184 24.94 18.87 22.76
C SER A 184 24.53 17.94 21.61
N ALA A 185 23.24 17.68 21.39
CA ALA A 185 22.72 16.96 20.23
C ALA A 185 22.85 17.74 18.90
N SER A 186 22.98 19.07 18.96
CA SER A 186 23.30 19.91 17.80
C SER A 186 24.64 19.53 17.16
N TYR A 187 25.61 19.08 17.96
CA TYR A 187 26.94 18.69 17.49
C TYR A 187 27.02 17.30 16.82
N VAL A 188 26.04 16.41 17.06
CA VAL A 188 26.08 15.02 16.52
C VAL A 188 25.31 14.88 15.21
N TYR A 189 24.27 15.70 14.98
CA TYR A 189 23.44 15.62 13.75
C TYR A 189 23.22 16.94 13.00
N GLY A 190 23.93 18.02 13.37
CA GLY A 190 24.19 19.15 12.48
C GLY A 190 22.96 19.84 11.86
N GLY A 191 21.96 20.21 12.66
CA GLY A 191 20.85 21.05 12.16
C GLY A 191 19.76 21.37 13.20
N ASN A 192 18.97 22.42 12.91
CA ASN A 192 17.83 22.91 13.71
C ASN A 192 16.69 21.86 13.88
N GLU A 193 16.73 20.77 13.13
CA GLU A 193 15.70 19.71 13.07
C GLU A 193 16.20 18.34 13.60
N ALA A 194 17.33 18.29 14.31
CA ALA A 194 17.90 17.03 14.83
C ALA A 194 16.91 16.22 15.70
N TRP A 195 15.98 16.90 16.37
CA TRP A 195 14.92 16.28 17.16
C TRP A 195 13.91 15.50 16.29
N ALA A 196 13.58 16.00 15.10
CA ALA A 196 12.67 15.37 14.15
C ALA A 196 13.29 14.11 13.53
N LEU A 197 14.61 14.11 13.34
CA LEU A 197 15.35 12.95 12.85
C LEU A 197 15.18 11.73 13.76
N LEU A 198 15.07 11.95 15.08
CA LEU A 198 14.82 10.87 16.04
C LEU A 198 13.44 10.25 15.86
N VAL A 199 12.41 11.08 15.65
CA VAL A 199 11.03 10.63 15.38
C VAL A 199 10.98 9.86 14.07
N TRP A 200 11.62 10.38 13.02
CA TRP A 200 11.70 9.70 11.73
C TRP A 200 12.39 8.34 11.84
N ARG A 201 13.54 8.25 12.53
CA ARG A 201 14.25 6.96 12.70
C ARG A 201 13.40 5.95 13.49
N ALA A 202 12.74 6.39 14.55
CA ALA A 202 11.86 5.55 15.36
C ALA A 202 10.67 5.02 14.53
N CYS A 203 10.06 5.88 13.72
CA CYS A 203 8.96 5.53 12.80
C CYS A 203 9.45 4.56 11.71
N ALA A 204 10.50 4.94 10.98
CA ALA A 204 10.97 4.24 9.79
C ALA A 204 11.46 2.81 10.07
N THR A 205 11.96 2.55 11.27
CA THR A 205 12.55 1.24 11.62
C THR A 205 11.66 0.39 12.52
N ARG A 206 10.50 0.89 12.99
CA ARG A 206 9.72 0.22 14.04
C ARG A 206 9.41 -1.25 13.73
N HIS A 207 9.03 -1.52 12.48
CA HIS A 207 8.53 -2.82 12.06
C HIS A 207 9.64 -3.85 11.81
N THR A 208 10.84 -3.39 11.49
CA THR A 208 11.94 -4.23 10.96
C THR A 208 13.20 -4.20 11.82
N ALA A 209 13.29 -3.32 12.81
CA ALA A 209 14.48 -3.17 13.66
C ALA A 209 14.89 -4.49 14.36
N HIS A 210 13.92 -5.33 14.74
CA HIS A 210 14.22 -6.63 15.35
C HIS A 210 14.91 -7.58 14.35
N ILE A 211 14.47 -7.58 13.10
CA ILE A 211 15.07 -8.38 12.00
C ILE A 211 16.50 -7.92 11.75
N HIS A 212 16.75 -6.61 11.72
CA HIS A 212 18.10 -6.06 11.51
C HIS A 212 19.08 -6.30 12.67
N ARG A 213 18.58 -6.38 13.91
CA ARG A 213 19.40 -6.58 15.10
C ARG A 213 19.70 -8.05 15.39
N ASP A 214 18.79 -8.95 15.02
CA ASP A 214 18.96 -10.37 15.25
C ASP A 214 19.82 -11.00 14.14
N SER A 215 21.10 -11.22 14.45
CA SER A 215 22.05 -11.85 13.53
C SER A 215 21.63 -13.26 13.07
N GLY A 216 20.88 -14.00 13.91
CA GLY A 216 20.41 -15.34 13.58
C GLY A 216 19.20 -15.32 12.63
N VAL A 217 18.38 -14.28 12.68
CA VAL A 217 17.34 -14.04 11.66
C VAL A 217 18.02 -13.58 10.36
N GLN A 218 18.92 -12.60 10.41
CA GLN A 218 19.63 -12.08 9.23
C GLN A 218 20.36 -13.16 8.43
N SER A 219 21.08 -14.06 9.11
CA SER A 219 21.83 -15.13 8.45
C SER A 219 20.93 -16.15 7.75
N ARG A 220 19.67 -16.25 8.16
CA ARG A 220 18.67 -17.19 7.60
C ARG A 220 17.76 -16.55 6.55
N LEU A 221 17.83 -15.23 6.33
CA LEU A 221 17.03 -14.59 5.29
C LEU A 221 17.42 -15.13 3.91
N THR A 222 16.44 -15.69 3.20
CA THR A 222 16.62 -16.02 1.78
C THR A 222 16.75 -14.75 0.93
N SER A 223 17.20 -14.85 -0.32
CA SER A 223 17.21 -13.69 -1.22
C SER A 223 15.82 -13.08 -1.40
N SER A 224 14.78 -13.92 -1.41
CA SER A 224 13.38 -13.49 -1.48
C SER A 224 12.97 -12.72 -0.22
N GLU A 225 13.35 -13.19 0.97
CA GLU A 225 13.07 -12.49 2.22
C GLU A 225 13.84 -11.18 2.35
N ARG A 226 15.08 -11.10 1.83
CA ARG A 226 15.83 -9.83 1.78
C ARG A 226 15.15 -8.80 0.88
N LEU A 227 14.58 -9.23 -0.25
CA LEU A 227 13.78 -8.36 -1.11
C LEU A 227 12.54 -7.85 -0.36
N LEU A 228 11.83 -8.73 0.36
CA LEU A 228 10.66 -8.36 1.15
C LEU A 228 11.00 -7.39 2.28
N LEU A 229 12.11 -7.62 2.99
CA LEU A 229 12.63 -6.73 4.02
C LEU A 229 12.94 -5.34 3.44
N GLY A 230 13.65 -5.30 2.30
CA GLY A 230 14.00 -4.06 1.63
C GLY A 230 12.77 -3.28 1.14
N ALA A 231 11.76 -3.99 0.60
CA ALA A 231 10.50 -3.37 0.20
C ALA A 231 9.76 -2.76 1.40
N LEU A 232 9.66 -3.51 2.52
CA LEU A 232 9.02 -3.04 3.75
C LEU A 232 9.75 -1.82 4.34
N ASP A 233 11.08 -1.89 4.42
CA ASP A 233 11.92 -0.79 4.89
C ASP A 233 11.76 0.46 4.01
N GLY A 234 11.82 0.29 2.69
CA GLY A 234 11.66 1.39 1.73
C GLY A 234 10.30 2.07 1.85
N THR A 235 9.22 1.29 1.85
CA THR A 235 7.86 1.79 2.00
C THR A 235 7.64 2.51 3.32
N ASN A 236 8.00 1.88 4.45
CA ASN A 236 7.79 2.50 5.76
C ASN A 236 8.67 3.74 5.97
N ARG A 237 9.91 3.73 5.46
CA ARG A 237 10.80 4.89 5.48
C ARG A 237 10.23 6.08 4.73
N GLU A 238 9.64 5.85 3.56
CA GLU A 238 9.05 6.91 2.74
C GLU A 238 7.79 7.50 3.37
N ILE A 239 6.89 6.64 3.88
CA ILE A 239 5.72 7.08 4.66
C ILE A 239 6.16 7.96 5.83
N CYS A 240 7.08 7.47 6.65
CA CYS A 240 7.58 8.21 7.81
C CYS A 240 8.29 9.50 7.41
N ARG A 241 9.03 9.53 6.28
CA ARG A 241 9.70 10.74 5.77
C ARG A 241 8.68 11.83 5.46
N VAL A 242 7.62 11.50 4.74
CA VAL A 242 6.57 12.45 4.36
C VAL A 242 5.79 12.92 5.59
N LEU A 243 5.34 12.00 6.44
CA LEU A 243 4.56 12.33 7.65
C LEU A 243 5.35 13.23 8.61
N VAL A 244 6.60 12.86 8.92
CA VAL A 244 7.44 13.66 9.83
C VAL A 244 7.73 15.03 9.22
N ARG A 245 8.03 15.12 7.92
CA ARG A 245 8.26 16.40 7.25
C ARG A 245 7.06 17.33 7.33
N MET A 246 5.86 16.81 7.07
CA MET A 246 4.62 17.60 7.18
C MET A 246 4.39 18.05 8.63
N TRP A 247 4.51 17.12 9.59
CA TRP A 247 4.31 17.40 11.01
C TRP A 247 5.29 18.47 11.53
N VAL A 248 6.57 18.37 11.18
CA VAL A 248 7.62 19.34 11.54
C VAL A 248 7.34 20.72 10.96
N ALA A 249 6.88 20.79 9.70
CA ALA A 249 6.47 22.06 9.11
C ALA A 249 5.34 22.72 9.91
N GLY A 250 4.39 21.94 10.43
CA GLY A 250 3.29 22.44 11.26
C GLY A 250 3.75 22.90 12.65
N VAL A 251 4.72 22.20 13.25
CA VAL A 251 5.40 22.65 14.48
C VAL A 251 6.10 23.99 14.25
N HIS A 252 6.84 24.14 13.14
CA HIS A 252 7.49 25.41 12.81
C HIS A 252 6.52 26.54 12.51
N ALA A 253 5.36 26.23 11.92
CA ALA A 253 4.29 27.18 11.65
C ALA A 253 3.48 27.57 12.91
N GLY A 254 3.77 27.00 14.09
CA GLY A 254 3.06 27.31 15.33
C GLY A 254 1.65 26.74 15.40
N VAL A 255 1.33 25.76 14.55
CA VAL A 255 0.00 25.12 14.47
C VAL A 255 -0.16 24.01 15.51
N ASP A 256 0.96 23.46 15.99
CA ASP A 256 0.97 22.36 16.94
C ASP A 256 0.72 22.84 18.37
N THR A 257 -0.40 22.41 18.96
CA THR A 257 -0.82 22.83 20.31
C THR A 257 0.03 22.24 21.43
N LEU A 258 0.70 21.10 21.20
CA LEU A 258 1.54 20.42 22.20
C LEU A 258 3.02 20.81 22.10
N LEU A 259 3.44 21.35 20.97
CA LEU A 259 4.77 21.93 20.76
C LEU A 259 4.62 23.40 20.35
N PRO A 260 4.13 24.27 21.26
CA PRO A 260 3.89 25.66 20.93
C PRO A 260 5.19 26.36 20.57
N ARG A 261 5.10 27.28 19.62
CA ARG A 261 6.14 28.25 19.31
C ARG A 261 5.78 29.56 19.98
N GLU A 262 6.75 30.20 20.64
CA GLU A 262 6.53 31.54 21.17
C GLU A 262 6.09 32.47 20.03
N ALA A 263 5.01 33.21 20.26
CA ALA A 263 4.48 34.15 19.29
C ALA A 263 5.53 35.26 19.08
N ASP A 264 6.15 35.30 17.92
CA ASP A 264 7.00 36.41 17.53
C ASP A 264 6.09 37.60 17.17
N PRO A 265 6.07 38.69 17.96
CA PRO A 265 5.19 39.83 17.73
C PRO A 265 5.53 40.60 16.43
N SER A 266 6.67 40.31 15.80
CA SER A 266 7.09 40.88 14.51
C SER A 266 6.82 39.99 13.30
N ALA A 267 6.49 38.71 13.53
CA ALA A 267 6.17 37.79 12.45
C ALA A 267 4.74 38.04 11.96
N SER A 268 4.61 38.38 10.68
CA SER A 268 3.33 38.30 9.96
C SER A 268 2.69 36.95 10.26
N THR A 269 1.37 36.90 10.44
CA THR A 269 0.60 35.65 10.56
C THR A 269 1.18 34.63 9.58
N PRO A 270 1.68 33.47 10.06
CA PRO A 270 2.29 32.50 9.16
C PRO A 270 1.29 32.23 8.05
N VAL A 271 1.69 32.44 6.79
CA VAL A 271 0.78 32.24 5.66
C VAL A 271 0.56 30.71 5.59
N LEU A 272 -0.51 30.24 6.22
CA LEU A 272 -0.84 28.82 6.36
C LEU A 272 -1.22 28.18 5.01
N LEU A 273 -1.62 29.00 4.04
CA LEU A 273 -2.05 28.55 2.70
C LEU A 273 -0.93 27.83 1.90
N PRO A 274 0.27 28.40 1.71
CA PRO A 274 1.41 27.69 1.12
C PRO A 274 1.77 26.39 1.83
N THR A 275 1.68 26.34 3.17
CA THR A 275 1.97 25.13 3.95
C THR A 275 0.95 24.03 3.66
N LEU A 276 -0.35 24.37 3.63
CA LEU A 276 -1.42 23.44 3.30
C LEU A 276 -1.32 22.92 1.86
N ASP A 277 -0.94 23.78 0.90
CA ASP A 277 -0.77 23.35 -0.49
C ASP A 277 0.42 22.38 -0.63
N GLN A 278 1.54 22.68 0.03
CA GLN A 278 2.68 21.77 0.08
C GLN A 278 2.32 20.43 0.75
N TRP A 279 1.54 20.45 1.83
CA TRP A 279 1.03 19.26 2.49
C TRP A 279 0.14 18.42 1.58
N ARG A 280 -0.76 19.07 0.83
CA ARG A 280 -1.59 18.41 -0.18
C ARG A 280 -0.73 17.73 -1.24
N THR A 281 0.26 18.43 -1.80
CA THR A 281 1.18 17.84 -2.79
C THR A 281 1.91 16.63 -2.21
N HIS A 282 2.49 16.75 -1.01
CA HIS A 282 3.20 15.66 -0.37
C HIS A 282 2.31 14.44 -0.09
N ALA A 283 1.10 14.65 0.45
CA ALA A 283 0.15 13.57 0.74
C ALA A 283 -0.33 12.89 -0.55
N HIS A 284 -0.74 13.67 -1.56
CA HIS A 284 -1.19 13.15 -2.84
C HIS A 284 -0.08 12.37 -3.57
N SER A 285 1.15 12.89 -3.60
CA SER A 285 2.30 12.18 -4.16
C SER A 285 2.60 10.88 -3.41
N LEU A 286 2.50 10.87 -2.08
CA LEU A 286 2.71 9.64 -1.30
C LEU A 286 1.63 8.60 -1.59
N ILE A 287 0.35 8.99 -1.60
CA ILE A 287 -0.77 8.09 -1.92
C ILE A 287 -0.62 7.54 -3.34
N SER A 288 -0.33 8.40 -4.31
CA SER A 288 -0.09 7.99 -5.69
C SER A 288 1.13 7.06 -5.82
N TRP A 289 2.20 7.28 -5.05
CA TRP A 289 3.37 6.41 -5.05
C TRP A 289 3.11 5.04 -4.42
N LEU A 290 2.35 5.02 -3.31
CA LEU A 290 1.96 3.79 -2.61
C LEU A 290 1.01 2.95 -3.46
N ASP A 291 0.03 3.60 -4.09
CA ASP A 291 -0.97 3.00 -4.99
C ASP A 291 -1.50 1.68 -4.41
N TRP A 292 -2.03 1.76 -3.19
CA TRP A 292 -2.53 0.60 -2.45
C TRP A 292 -3.95 0.22 -2.88
N SER A 293 -4.19 -1.08 -3.04
CA SER A 293 -5.52 -1.63 -3.35
C SER A 293 -6.56 -1.32 -2.27
N ALA A 294 -6.14 -1.00 -1.04
CA ALA A 294 -7.03 -0.57 0.04
C ALA A 294 -7.85 0.69 -0.29
N TRP A 295 -7.37 1.53 -1.21
CA TRP A 295 -8.07 2.74 -1.66
C TRP A 295 -8.98 2.50 -2.88
N VAL A 296 -8.92 1.32 -3.49
CA VAL A 296 -9.80 0.93 -4.60
C VAL A 296 -11.15 0.50 -4.01
N LYS A 297 -12.01 1.48 -3.75
CA LYS A 297 -13.34 1.28 -3.17
C LYS A 297 -14.38 2.25 -3.73
N CYS A 298 -15.64 1.87 -3.61
CA CYS A 298 -16.77 2.67 -4.06
C CYS A 298 -16.96 3.86 -3.12
N ARG A 299 -17.11 5.05 -3.71
CA ARG A 299 -17.38 6.29 -3.00
C ARG A 299 -18.58 6.99 -3.66
N PRO A 300 -19.69 7.24 -2.93
CA PRO A 300 -19.95 6.83 -1.54
C PRO A 300 -20.02 5.30 -1.38
N MET A 301 -20.04 4.83 -0.13
CA MET A 301 -20.23 3.41 0.17
C MET A 301 -21.57 2.93 -0.41
N CYS A 302 -21.55 1.72 -1.00
CA CYS A 302 -22.76 1.14 -1.60
C CYS A 302 -23.84 0.88 -0.53
N PRO A 303 -25.13 1.06 -0.88
CA PRO A 303 -26.25 0.70 -0.02
C PRO A 303 -26.28 -0.82 0.26
N ALA A 304 -27.06 -1.24 1.26
CA ALA A 304 -27.12 -2.65 1.68
C ALA A 304 -27.49 -3.62 0.54
N GLU A 305 -28.30 -3.16 -0.41
CA GLU A 305 -28.76 -3.91 -1.59
C GLU A 305 -27.69 -4.09 -2.67
N GLU A 306 -26.58 -3.35 -2.55
CA GLU A 306 -25.50 -3.32 -3.50
C GLU A 306 -24.19 -3.80 -2.88
N MET A 307 -23.26 -4.20 -3.73
CA MET A 307 -21.87 -4.48 -3.36
C MET A 307 -20.94 -3.63 -4.22
N CYS A 308 -19.80 -3.30 -3.65
CA CYS A 308 -18.75 -2.63 -4.40
C CYS A 308 -17.98 -3.67 -5.23
N TYR A 309 -17.97 -3.47 -6.55
CA TYR A 309 -17.33 -4.36 -7.50
C TYR A 309 -16.34 -3.59 -8.36
N LEU A 310 -15.11 -4.11 -8.46
CA LEU A 310 -14.12 -3.64 -9.42
C LEU A 310 -14.28 -4.49 -10.70
N PRO A 311 -14.61 -3.90 -11.85
CA PRO A 311 -14.69 -4.66 -13.09
C PRO A 311 -13.34 -5.29 -13.44
N THR A 312 -13.29 -6.63 -13.47
CA THR A 312 -12.12 -7.44 -13.84
C THR A 312 -12.43 -8.26 -15.09
N TRP A 313 -11.39 -8.67 -15.84
CA TRP A 313 -11.55 -9.60 -16.95
C TRP A 313 -11.99 -10.97 -16.41
N PRO A 314 -12.89 -11.71 -17.08
CA PRO A 314 -13.62 -11.38 -18.32
C PRO A 314 -14.94 -10.62 -18.10
N TYR A 315 -15.26 -10.24 -16.86
CA TYR A 315 -16.57 -9.77 -16.42
C TYR A 315 -16.70 -8.23 -16.41
N PHE A 316 -16.23 -7.58 -17.48
CA PHE A 316 -16.27 -6.11 -17.60
C PHE A 316 -17.67 -5.54 -17.85
N GLY A 317 -18.64 -6.36 -18.23
CA GLY A 317 -19.89 -5.90 -18.82
C GLY A 317 -19.94 -6.26 -20.28
N VAL A 318 -20.99 -6.97 -20.70
CA VAL A 318 -21.05 -7.65 -22.01
C VAL A 318 -21.38 -6.66 -23.13
N ASN A 319 -21.77 -5.43 -22.81
CA ASN A 319 -22.18 -4.45 -23.79
C ASN A 319 -21.33 -3.18 -23.63
N GLU A 320 -20.53 -2.87 -24.65
CA GLU A 320 -20.11 -1.50 -24.97
C GLU A 320 -18.98 -0.88 -24.13
N TRP A 321 -17.87 -1.59 -23.95
CA TRP A 321 -16.57 -0.93 -23.77
C TRP A 321 -15.89 -0.80 -25.12
N ASP A 322 -16.22 0.29 -25.81
CA ASP A 322 -15.49 0.75 -26.98
C ASP A 322 -13.99 0.78 -26.60
N ARG A 323 -13.15 0.00 -27.30
CA ARG A 323 -11.67 0.04 -27.16
C ARG A 323 -11.11 1.47 -27.28
N LYS A 324 -11.93 2.41 -27.77
CA LYS A 324 -11.63 3.83 -27.97
C LYS A 324 -11.37 4.61 -26.69
N ASP A 325 -11.98 4.24 -25.57
CA ASP A 325 -11.92 5.06 -24.35
C ASP A 325 -10.86 4.61 -23.33
N GLU A 326 -10.18 3.49 -23.56
CA GLU A 326 -9.15 2.90 -22.68
C GLU A 326 -9.53 2.75 -21.19
N ARG A 327 -10.82 2.92 -20.81
CA ARG A 327 -11.29 2.82 -19.42
C ARG A 327 -10.99 1.46 -18.78
N TRP A 328 -10.87 0.41 -19.60
CA TRP A 328 -10.44 -0.92 -19.17
C TRP A 328 -9.01 -0.97 -18.62
N LYS A 329 -8.15 0.01 -18.94
CA LYS A 329 -6.79 0.12 -18.38
C LYS A 329 -6.80 0.59 -16.92
N ARG A 330 -7.84 1.30 -16.50
CA ARG A 330 -8.02 1.82 -15.12
C ARG A 330 -9.46 1.63 -14.66
N PRO A 331 -9.91 0.38 -14.49
CA PRO A 331 -11.28 0.11 -14.06
C PRO A 331 -11.54 0.81 -12.73
N GLN A 332 -12.68 1.49 -12.62
CA GLN A 332 -13.11 2.11 -11.38
C GLN A 332 -14.13 1.22 -10.67
N PRO A 333 -14.04 1.08 -9.34
CA PRO A 333 -15.02 0.32 -8.59
C PRO A 333 -16.39 1.01 -8.64
N ARG A 334 -17.46 0.22 -8.77
CA ARG A 334 -18.83 0.71 -8.82
C ARG A 334 -19.76 -0.18 -8.00
N CYS A 335 -20.88 0.40 -7.58
CA CYS A 335 -21.90 -0.36 -6.88
C CYS A 335 -22.76 -1.15 -7.88
N ILE A 336 -22.91 -2.45 -7.63
CA ILE A 336 -23.75 -3.37 -8.40
C ILE A 336 -24.78 -4.02 -7.47
N ARG A 337 -26.00 -4.26 -7.96
CA ARG A 337 -27.06 -4.89 -7.18
C ARG A 337 -26.80 -6.36 -6.92
N LYS A 338 -27.06 -6.80 -5.69
CA LYS A 338 -26.93 -8.21 -5.26
C LYS A 338 -28.09 -9.08 -5.72
N PHE A 339 -29.24 -8.49 -6.04
CA PHE A 339 -30.47 -9.19 -6.41
C PHE A 339 -31.19 -8.49 -7.57
N ARG A 340 -32.17 -9.17 -8.16
CA ARG A 340 -32.91 -8.67 -9.33
C ARG A 340 -33.76 -7.42 -8.99
N PRO A 341 -33.95 -6.48 -9.93
CA PRO A 341 -33.29 -6.41 -11.24
C PRO A 341 -31.82 -6.07 -11.07
N TYR A 342 -30.99 -6.83 -11.78
CA TYR A 342 -29.54 -6.69 -11.72
C TYR A 342 -29.09 -5.45 -12.47
N SER A 343 -28.06 -4.77 -11.95
CA SER A 343 -27.41 -3.67 -12.65
C SER A 343 -26.76 -4.20 -13.93
N VAL A 344 -26.87 -3.47 -15.05
CA VAL A 344 -26.06 -3.78 -16.23
C VAL A 344 -24.60 -3.56 -15.86
N LEU A 345 -23.79 -4.62 -16.00
CA LEU A 345 -22.34 -4.54 -15.96
C LEU A 345 -21.85 -3.83 -17.22
#